data_AF-A0A5K1HTQ2-F1
#
_entry.id   AF-A0A5K1HTQ2-F1
#
_cell.length_a   1.000
_cell.length_b   1.000
_cell.length_c   1.000
_cell.angle_alpha   90.00
_cell.angle_beta   90.00
_cell.angle_gamma   90.00
#
_symmetry.space_group_name_H-M   'P 1'
#
loop_
_entity.id
_entity.type
_entity.pdbx_description
1 polymer ?
#
loop_
_entity_poly.entity_id
_entity_poly.type
_entity_poly.pdbx_seq_one_letter_code
_entity_poly.pdbx_strand_id
1 'polypeptide(L)'
;EEEVGPARYRQEFLTIAWEQIHLRNIYPFQYFSIGASLIPFIEHNDANRALMSSNMQRQAVPLSQSEKCIVGTGLERQAALDSGVRL
;
A
#
# COMPACT_ATOMS: atom_id res chain seq x y z
N GLU A 1 -26.14 22.72 -0.63
CA GLU A 1 -24.98 22.74 -1.54
C GLU A 1 -24.90 21.39 -2.21
N GLU A 2 -24.55 21.36 -3.49
CA GLU A 2 -24.39 20.10 -4.23
C GLU A 2 -23.08 19.44 -3.74
N GLU A 3 -23.17 18.22 -3.23
CA GLU A 3 -22.01 17.49 -2.70
C GLU A 3 -21.12 17.07 -3.88
N VAL A 4 -19.88 17.57 -3.92
CA VAL A 4 -18.91 17.28 -4.99
C VAL A 4 -17.70 16.53 -4.43
N GLY A 5 -17.11 15.65 -5.24
CA GLY A 5 -15.96 14.84 -4.84
C GLY A 5 -14.94 14.60 -5.96
N PRO A 6 -13.69 14.27 -5.61
CA PRO A 6 -12.66 13.92 -6.59
C PRO A 6 -12.94 12.54 -7.21
N ALA A 7 -12.80 12.45 -8.52
CA ALA A 7 -12.95 11.22 -9.28
C ALA A 7 -11.89 11.12 -10.39
N ARG A 8 -11.74 9.91 -10.95
CA ARG A 8 -10.87 9.67 -12.11
C ARG A 8 -11.69 9.09 -13.26
N TYR A 9 -11.71 9.77 -14.40
CA TYR A 9 -12.39 9.31 -15.62
C TYR A 9 -11.42 9.46 -16.80
N ARG A 10 -11.24 8.39 -17.59
CA ARG A 10 -10.31 8.37 -18.74
C ARG A 10 -8.91 8.93 -18.43
N GLN A 11 -8.35 8.54 -17.27
CA GLN A 11 -7.04 8.99 -16.75
C GLN A 11 -6.96 10.47 -16.35
N GLU A 12 -8.05 11.22 -16.41
CA GLU A 12 -8.11 12.59 -15.94
C GLU A 12 -8.65 12.66 -14.51
N PHE A 13 -8.08 13.55 -13.71
CA PHE A 13 -8.56 13.88 -12.38
C PHE A 13 -9.62 14.98 -12.48
N LEU A 14 -10.82 14.68 -12.01
CA LEU A 14 -11.99 15.55 -12.12
C LEU A 14 -12.61 15.76 -10.73
N THR A 15 -13.31 16.88 -10.56
CA THR A 15 -14.25 17.08 -9.45
C THR A 15 -15.66 16.99 -10.01
N ILE A 16 -16.44 16.00 -9.58
CA ILE A 16 -17.78 15.71 -10.10
C ILE A 16 -18.80 15.68 -8.97
N ALA A 17 -20.08 15.80 -9.32
CA ALA A 17 -21.18 15.62 -8.36
C ALA A 17 -21.15 14.20 -7.78
N TRP A 18 -21.47 14.07 -6.50
CA TRP A 18 -21.40 12.81 -5.76
C TRP A 18 -22.23 11.70 -6.40
N GLU A 19 -23.39 12.04 -6.97
CA GLU A 19 -24.31 11.14 -7.67
C GLU A 19 -23.71 10.55 -8.96
N GLN A 20 -22.69 11.20 -9.53
CA GLN A 20 -22.00 10.74 -10.74
C GLN A 20 -20.82 9.79 -10.42
N ILE A 21 -20.47 9.60 -9.15
CA ILE A 21 -19.41 8.67 -8.72
C ILE A 21 -19.96 7.24 -8.68
N HIS A 22 -19.67 6.46 -9.71
CA HIS A 22 -20.13 5.07 -9.81
C HIS A 22 -19.33 4.07 -8.97
N LEU A 23 -18.05 4.35 -8.72
CA LEU A 23 -17.12 3.44 -8.06
C LEU A 23 -16.26 4.20 -7.05
N ARG A 24 -15.90 3.53 -5.95
CA ARG A 24 -15.03 4.07 -4.90
C ARG A 24 -13.94 3.08 -4.56
N ASN A 25 -12.75 3.60 -4.23
CA ASN A 25 -11.70 2.78 -3.66
C ASN A 25 -12.08 2.39 -2.23
N ILE A 26 -11.93 1.11 -1.89
CA ILE A 26 -12.25 0.54 -0.58
C ILE A 26 -10.99 0.48 0.30
N TYR A 27 -9.79 0.49 -0.29
CA TYR A 27 -8.54 0.27 0.43
C TYR A 27 -7.45 1.30 0.04
N PRO A 28 -6.89 2.05 1.01
CA PRO A 28 -5.89 3.08 0.76
C PRO A 28 -4.65 2.57 0.01
N PHE A 29 -4.22 1.33 0.25
CA PHE A 29 -3.03 0.76 -0.40
C PHE A 29 -3.33 -0.03 -1.69
N GLN A 30 -4.54 0.05 -2.25
CA GLN A 30 -4.91 -0.70 -3.48
C GLN A 30 -3.96 -0.47 -4.67
N TYR A 31 -3.28 0.68 -4.71
CA TYR A 31 -2.35 1.03 -5.79
C TYR A 31 -0.91 0.55 -5.57
N PHE A 32 -0.57 0.06 -4.38
CA PHE A 32 0.79 -0.35 -4.04
C PHE A 32 0.94 -1.87 -4.14
N SER A 33 2.16 -2.32 -4.50
CA SER A 33 2.52 -3.73 -4.36
C SER A 33 2.65 -4.13 -2.89
N ILE A 34 2.64 -5.43 -2.58
CA ILE A 34 2.80 -5.88 -1.20
C ILE A 34 4.10 -5.38 -0.55
N GLY A 35 5.22 -5.37 -1.28
CA GLY A 35 6.51 -4.89 -0.75
C GLY A 35 6.50 -3.39 -0.41
N ALA A 36 5.89 -2.57 -1.27
CA ALA A 36 5.72 -1.15 -1.00
C ALA A 36 4.74 -0.91 0.16
N SER A 37 3.67 -1.71 0.25
CA SER A 37 2.67 -1.61 1.31
C SER A 37 3.20 -1.98 2.70
N LEU A 38 4.33 -2.68 2.78
CA LEU A 38 5.04 -3.01 4.04
C LEU A 38 5.96 -1.88 4.53
N ILE A 39 6.10 -0.78 3.78
CA ILE A 39 6.90 0.37 4.20
C ILE A 39 6.04 1.29 5.08
N PRO A 40 6.34 1.43 6.39
CA PRO A 40 5.62 2.39 7.22
C PRO A 40 5.91 3.82 6.78
N PHE A 41 4.91 4.69 6.88
CA PHE A 41 5.00 6.11 6.50
C PHE A 41 5.37 6.35 5.02
N ILE A 42 4.96 5.47 4.11
CA ILE A 42 5.29 5.55 2.68
C ILE A 42 4.82 6.88 2.05
N GLU A 43 3.76 7.49 2.56
CA GLU A 43 3.26 8.80 2.15
C GLU A 43 4.26 9.95 2.36
N HIS A 44 5.26 9.74 3.23
CA HIS A 44 6.36 10.68 3.47
C HIS A 44 7.62 10.38 2.63
N ASN A 45 7.55 9.39 1.74
CA ASN A 45 8.67 8.95 0.91
C ASN A 45 8.45 9.34 -0.55
N ASP A 46 9.54 9.65 -1.26
CA ASP A 46 9.48 9.75 -2.71
C ASP A 46 9.43 8.35 -3.37
N ALA A 47 9.02 8.32 -4.63
CA ALA A 47 8.81 7.09 -5.37
C ALA A 47 10.10 6.26 -5.55
N ASN A 48 11.26 6.91 -5.71
CA ASN A 48 12.52 6.19 -5.90
C ASN A 48 12.95 5.53 -4.58
N ARG A 49 12.80 6.21 -3.45
CA ARG A 49 13.09 5.62 -2.14
C ARG A 49 12.16 4.45 -1.84
N ALA A 50 10.86 4.60 -2.09
CA ALA A 50 9.89 3.51 -1.92
C ALA A 50 10.22 2.29 -2.82
N LEU A 51 10.62 2.53 -4.07
CA LEU A 51 11.07 1.50 -5.00
C LEU A 51 12.32 0.77 -4.49
N MET A 52 13.35 1.52 -4.09
CA MET A 52 14.59 0.95 -3.55
C MET A 52 14.32 0.13 -2.29
N SER A 53 13.56 0.67 -1.33
CA SER A 53 13.20 -0.04 -0.10
C SER A 53 12.44 -1.33 -0.39
N SER A 54 11.47 -1.32 -1.31
CA SER A 54 10.72 -2.52 -1.70
C SER A 54 11.62 -3.59 -2.32
N ASN A 55 12.69 -3.19 -3.03
CA ASN A 55 13.66 -4.12 -3.59
C ASN A 55 14.63 -4.67 -2.54
N MET A 56 15.07 -3.81 -1.61
CA MET A 56 15.96 -4.21 -0.51
C MET A 56 15.27 -5.21 0.44
N GLN A 57 13.97 -5.06 0.71
CA GLN A 57 13.22 -6.03 1.51
C GLN A 57 13.32 -7.46 0.96
N ARG A 58 13.33 -7.63 -0.36
CA ARG A 58 13.44 -8.95 -1.01
C ARG A 58 14.83 -9.56 -0.96
N GLN A 59 15.83 -8.79 -0.57
CA GLN A 59 17.22 -9.23 -0.41
C GLN A 59 17.56 -9.56 1.05
N ALA A 60 16.65 -9.27 1.98
CA ALA A 60 16.84 -9.59 3.39
C ALA A 60 16.95 -11.11 3.59
N VAL A 61 17.94 -11.52 4.38
CA VAL A 61 18.14 -12.92 4.77
C VAL A 61 17.49 -13.18 6.13
N PRO A 62 16.78 -14.30 6.33
CA PRO A 62 16.21 -14.65 7.63
C PRO A 62 17.28 -14.81 8.71
N LEU A 63 16.98 -14.34 9.92
CA LEU A 63 17.83 -14.51 11.09
C LEU A 63 17.52 -15.84 11.79
N SER A 64 18.46 -16.34 12.61
CA SER A 64 18.25 -17.54 13.45
C SER A 64 17.13 -17.33 14.48
N GLN A 65 17.04 -16.12 15.03
CA GLN A 65 15.93 -15.68 15.89
C GLN A 65 15.33 -14.42 15.30
N SER A 66 14.11 -14.55 14.75
CA SER A 66 13.38 -13.43 14.15
C SER A 66 12.55 -12.71 15.19
N GLU A 67 12.56 -11.38 15.12
CA GLU A 67 11.70 -10.52 15.94
C GLU A 67 10.68 -9.81 15.05
N LYS A 68 9.53 -9.48 15.63
CA LYS A 68 8.51 -8.69 14.92
C LYS A 68 8.97 -7.23 14.83
N CYS A 69 8.54 -6.54 13.76
CA CYS A 69 8.70 -5.10 13.68
C CYS A 69 7.99 -4.41 14.88
N ILE A 70 8.64 -3.39 15.43
CA ILE A 70 8.05 -2.55 16.49
C ILE A 70 6.99 -1.61 15.88
N VAL A 71 7.27 -1.09 14.69
CA VAL A 71 6.35 -0.29 13.88
C VAL A 71 6.11 -1.04 12.57
N GLY A 72 4.88 -1.47 12.35
CA GLY A 72 4.44 -2.19 11.16
C GLY A 72 3.25 -1.52 10.49
N THR A 73 2.82 -2.13 9.39
CA THR A 73 1.72 -1.68 8.53
C THR A 73 0.43 -2.48 8.76
N GLY A 74 0.53 -3.63 9.43
CA GLY A 74 -0.58 -4.56 9.67
C GLY A 74 -0.73 -5.62 8.57
N LEU A 75 0.04 -5.51 7.47
CA LEU A 75 0.02 -6.46 6.36
C LEU A 75 1.00 -7.62 6.52
N GLU A 76 1.92 -7.54 7.50
CA GLU A 76 3.00 -8.52 7.69
C GLU A 76 2.44 -9.93 7.92
N ARG A 77 1.40 -10.04 8.76
CA ARG A 77 0.76 -11.32 9.06
C ARG A 77 0.12 -11.93 7.83
N GLN A 78 -0.61 -11.13 7.06
CA GLN A 78 -1.27 -11.61 5.85
C GLN A 78 -0.24 -12.03 4.80
N ALA A 79 0.81 -11.22 4.59
CA ALA A 79 1.90 -11.53 3.69
C ALA A 79 2.61 -12.85 4.07
N ALA A 80 2.86 -13.08 5.36
CA ALA A 80 3.46 -14.32 5.83
C ALA A 80 2.55 -15.53 5.58
N LEU A 81 1.25 -15.43 5.92
CA LEU A 81 0.28 -16.51 5.70
C LEU A 81 0.13 -16.86 4.22
N ASP A 82 0.03 -15.85 3.35
CA ASP A 82 -0.18 -16.03 1.91
C ASP A 82 1.09 -16.46 1.17
N SER A 83 2.28 -16.28 1.76
CA SER A 83 3.56 -16.70 1.16
C SER A 83 3.69 -18.23 1.03
N GLY A 84 2.86 -18.99 1.73
CA GLY A 84 2.98 -20.46 1.81
C GLY A 84 4.15 -20.94 2.68
N VAL A 85 4.97 -20.04 3.21
CA VAL A 85 6.03 -20.36 4.17
C VAL A 85 5.39 -20.49 5.56
N ARG A 86 5.35 -21.71 6.10
CA ARG A 86 5.06 -21.91 7.52
C ARG A 86 6.34 -21.64 8.31
N LEU A 87 6.42 -20.47 8.93
CA LEU A 87 7.36 -20.19 10.02
C LEU A 87 6.88 -20.86 11.31
#